data_AF-A0A3D4AHN0-F1
#
_entry.id   AF-A0A3D4AHN0-F1
#
_cell.length_a   1.000
_cell.length_b   1.000
_cell.length_c   1.000
_cell.angle_alpha   90.00
_cell.angle_beta   90.00
_cell.angle_gamma   90.00
#
_symmetry.space_group_name_H-M   'P 1'
#
loop_
_entity.id
_entity.type
_entity.pdbx_description
1 polymer ?
#
loop_
_entity_poly.entity_id
_entity_poly.type
_entity_poly.pdbx_seq_one_letter_code
_entity_poly.pdbx_strand_id
1 'polypeptide(L)'
;MSDRIQSFKEFYPFYLTEHQNTTSRLLHFIGTTLFFVVAIYALVSSQTQLLWLCPIMGYGFAWVGHFFFEKNKLATFQYPLWSLASDFKLYFQIWASKQKLKVK
;
A
#
# COMPACT_ATOMS: atom_id res chain seq x y z
N MET A 1 -18.42 16.10 -14.60
CA MET A 1 -17.03 15.60 -14.61
C MET A 1 -16.53 15.75 -13.20
N SER A 2 -16.29 14.67 -12.47
CA SER A 2 -15.64 14.78 -11.17
C SER A 2 -14.20 15.22 -11.44
N ASP A 3 -13.84 16.42 -11.02
CA ASP A 3 -12.50 16.96 -11.23
C ASP A 3 -11.46 15.98 -10.68
N ARG A 4 -10.48 15.64 -11.52
CA ARG A 4 -9.37 14.79 -11.13
C ARG A 4 -8.62 15.47 -9.98
N ILE A 5 -8.26 14.71 -8.94
CA ILE A 5 -7.44 15.21 -7.84
C ILE A 5 -6.11 15.73 -8.42
N GLN A 6 -5.73 16.95 -8.08
CA GLN A 6 -4.58 17.63 -8.70
C GLN A 6 -3.33 17.64 -7.82
N SER A 7 -3.45 17.27 -6.54
CA SER A 7 -2.31 17.24 -5.63
C SER A 7 -2.26 15.99 -4.75
N PHE A 8 -1.04 15.58 -4.39
CA PHE A 8 -0.84 14.50 -3.41
C PHE A 8 -1.43 14.82 -2.03
N LYS A 9 -1.48 16.11 -1.66
CA LYS A 9 -2.04 16.58 -0.39
C LYS A 9 -3.55 16.30 -0.31
N GLU A 10 -4.26 16.45 -1.42
CA GLU A 10 -5.68 16.11 -1.55
C GLU A 10 -5.89 14.61 -1.76
N PHE A 11 -4.97 13.95 -2.45
CA PHE A 11 -5.04 12.51 -2.70
C PHE A 11 -4.91 11.69 -1.42
N TYR A 12 -4.01 12.06 -0.50
CA TYR A 12 -3.76 11.22 0.68
C TYR A 12 -4.98 11.05 1.61
N PRO A 13 -5.78 12.10 1.92
CA PRO A 13 -7.06 11.95 2.58
C PRO A 13 -8.02 11.00 1.84
N PHE A 14 -8.16 11.14 0.53
CA PHE A 14 -8.96 10.24 -0.31
C PHE A 14 -8.43 8.79 -0.24
N TYR A 15 -7.11 8.60 -0.30
CA TYR A 15 -6.50 7.29 -0.12
C TYR A 15 -6.88 6.66 1.23
N LEU A 16 -6.89 7.43 2.32
CA LEU A 16 -7.29 6.92 3.63
C LEU A 16 -8.78 6.54 3.70
N THR A 17 -9.66 7.19 2.92
CA THR A 17 -11.08 6.80 2.84
C THR A 17 -11.28 5.50 2.07
N GLU A 18 -10.36 5.15 1.17
CA GLU A 18 -10.34 3.86 0.46
C GLU A 18 -9.75 2.71 1.30
N HIS A 19 -9.24 3.02 2.50
CA HIS A 19 -8.63 2.08 3.43
C HIS A 19 -9.25 2.24 4.83
N GLN A 20 -10.56 2.07 4.98
CA GLN A 20 -11.21 2.22 6.29
C GLN A 20 -11.13 0.95 7.13
N ASN A 21 -11.05 -0.21 6.48
CA ASN A 21 -10.99 -1.50 7.14
C ASN A 21 -9.57 -1.75 7.71
N THR A 22 -9.50 -2.08 9.01
CA THR A 22 -8.22 -2.38 9.64
C THR A 22 -7.49 -3.54 8.97
N THR A 23 -8.21 -4.59 8.55
CA THR A 23 -7.59 -5.75 7.91
C THR A 23 -7.00 -5.37 6.56
N SER A 24 -7.66 -4.49 5.80
CA SER A 24 -7.09 -3.93 4.57
C SER A 24 -5.78 -3.20 4.85
N ARG A 25 -5.75 -2.29 5.84
CA ARG A 25 -4.52 -1.58 6.25
C ARG A 25 -3.42 -2.54 6.71
N LEU A 26 -3.79 -3.61 7.43
CA LEU A 26 -2.85 -4.62 7.89
C LEU A 26 -2.25 -5.41 6.72
N LEU A 27 -3.07 -5.80 5.74
CA LEU A 27 -2.60 -6.49 4.54
C LEU A 27 -1.64 -5.62 3.73
N HIS A 28 -1.95 -4.34 3.57
CA HIS A 28 -1.03 -3.36 2.99
C HIS A 28 0.29 -3.30 3.76
N PHE A 29 0.23 -3.19 5.09
CA PHE A 29 1.43 -3.17 5.94
C PHE A 29 2.29 -4.44 5.80
N ILE A 30 1.66 -5.62 5.78
CA ILE A 30 2.34 -6.91 5.57
C ILE A 30 2.96 -6.96 4.18
N GLY A 31 2.21 -6.60 3.14
CA GLY A 31 2.69 -6.56 1.76
C GLY A 31 3.91 -5.64 1.58
N THR A 32 3.85 -4.43 2.13
CA THR A 32 4.99 -3.48 2.11
C THR A 32 6.17 -3.99 2.93
N THR A 33 5.95 -4.68 4.06
CA THR A 33 7.04 -5.30 4.83
C THR A 33 7.74 -6.38 4.01
N LEU A 34 6.98 -7.28 3.38
CA LEU A 34 7.52 -8.34 2.53
C LEU A 34 8.26 -7.76 1.32
N PHE A 35 7.73 -6.69 0.73
CA PHE A 35 8.44 -5.93 -0.30
C PHE A 35 9.84 -5.51 0.16
N PHE A 36 9.97 -4.89 1.33
CA PHE A 36 11.28 -4.47 1.86
C PHE A 36 12.17 -5.66 2.20
N VAL A 37 11.64 -6.71 2.82
CA VAL A 37 12.40 -7.93 3.15
C VAL A 37 12.99 -8.55 1.90
N VAL A 38 12.18 -8.74 0.85
CA VAL A 38 12.63 -9.29 -0.43
C VAL A 38 13.65 -8.37 -1.08
N ALA A 39 13.40 -7.05 -1.12
CA ALA A 39 14.31 -6.10 -1.73
C ALA A 39 15.68 -6.09 -1.04
N ILE A 40 15.71 -6.04 0.30
CA ILE A 40 16.95 -6.08 1.08
C ILE A 40 17.67 -7.41 0.87
N TYR A 41 16.96 -8.53 0.94
CA TYR A 41 17.55 -9.86 0.74
C TYR A 41 18.15 -10.00 -0.67
N ALA A 42 17.44 -9.56 -1.71
CA ALA A 42 17.92 -9.60 -3.09
C ALA A 42 19.21 -8.80 -3.27
N LEU A 43 19.30 -7.62 -2.65
CA LEU A 43 20.48 -6.76 -2.73
C LEU A 43 21.67 -7.33 -1.95
N VAL A 44 21.45 -7.82 -0.72
CA VAL A 44 22.52 -8.38 0.13
C VAL A 44 23.06 -9.69 -0.44
N SER A 45 22.19 -10.55 -0.99
CA SER A 45 22.59 -11.83 -1.58
C SER A 45 23.05 -11.73 -3.04
N SER A 46 23.04 -10.52 -3.64
CA SER A 46 23.25 -10.28 -5.07
C SER A 46 22.28 -11.04 -6.00
N GLN A 47 21.19 -11.59 -5.47
CA GLN A 47 20.15 -12.28 -6.24
C GLN A 47 19.10 -11.29 -6.73
N THR A 48 19.51 -10.37 -7.60
CA THR A 48 18.64 -9.29 -8.12
C THR A 48 17.39 -9.80 -8.85
N GLN A 49 17.40 -11.05 -9.33
CA GLN A 49 16.20 -11.70 -9.90
C GLN A 49 15.03 -11.78 -8.91
N LEU A 50 15.29 -11.81 -7.60
CA LEU A 50 14.23 -11.84 -6.60
C LEU A 50 13.44 -10.53 -6.52
N LEU A 51 13.97 -9.43 -7.08
CA LEU A 51 13.24 -8.15 -7.17
C LEU A 51 11.95 -8.27 -8.00
N TRP A 52 11.84 -9.27 -8.88
CA TRP A 52 10.58 -9.57 -9.59
C TRP A 52 9.43 -9.96 -8.65
N LEU A 53 9.74 -10.43 -7.43
CA LEU A 53 8.74 -10.75 -6.42
C LEU A 53 8.21 -9.50 -5.69
N CYS A 54 8.94 -8.39 -5.69
CA CYS A 54 8.52 -7.14 -5.03
C CYS A 54 7.12 -6.66 -5.45
N PRO A 55 6.77 -6.52 -6.75
CA PRO A 55 5.42 -6.13 -7.14
C PRO A 55 4.36 -7.16 -6.72
N ILE A 56 4.70 -8.45 -6.72
CA ILE A 56 3.78 -9.52 -6.29
C ILE A 56 3.46 -9.37 -4.79
N MET A 57 4.49 -9.14 -3.96
CA MET A 57 4.33 -8.98 -2.52
C MET A 57 3.60 -7.68 -2.16
N GLY A 58 3.92 -6.57 -2.83
CA GLY A 58 3.24 -5.29 -2.61
C GLY A 58 1.78 -5.34 -3.05
N TYR A 59 1.53 -5.66 -4.31
CA TYR A 59 0.18 -5.59 -4.88
C TYR A 59 -0.71 -6.77 -4.47
N GLY A 60 -0.17 -7.98 -4.33
CA GLY A 60 -0.97 -9.16 -4.00
C GLY A 60 -1.75 -8.99 -2.69
N PHE A 61 -1.07 -8.58 -1.63
CA PHE A 61 -1.71 -8.36 -0.33
C PHE A 61 -2.62 -7.13 -0.34
N ALA A 62 -2.19 -6.02 -0.97
CA ALA A 62 -3.02 -4.82 -1.12
C ALA A 62 -4.35 -5.12 -1.83
N TRP A 63 -4.30 -5.90 -2.93
CA TRP A 63 -5.49 -6.29 -3.68
C TRP A 63 -6.42 -7.19 -2.88
N VAL A 64 -5.89 -8.10 -2.05
CA VAL A 64 -6.74 -8.88 -1.14
C VAL A 64 -7.48 -7.96 -0.17
N GLY A 65 -6.80 -6.94 0.37
CA GLY A 65 -7.42 -5.90 1.19
C GLY A 65 -8.59 -5.21 0.47
N HIS A 66 -8.34 -4.72 -0.73
CA HIS A 66 -9.34 -4.00 -1.52
C HIS A 66 -10.51 -4.87 -1.96
N PHE A 67 -10.26 -6.06 -2.51
CA PHE A 67 -11.34 -6.87 -3.10
C PHE A 67 -12.20 -7.59 -2.06
N PHE A 68 -11.62 -8.04 -0.95
CA PHE A 68 -12.35 -8.82 0.04
C PHE A 68 -12.88 -7.98 1.21
N PHE A 69 -12.14 -6.94 1.63
CA PHE A 69 -12.48 -6.18 2.84
C PHE A 69 -13.09 -4.81 2.54
N GLU A 70 -12.48 -4.01 1.65
CA GLU A 70 -13.01 -2.69 1.30
C GLU A 70 -14.12 -2.76 0.24
N LYS A 71 -14.02 -3.72 -0.68
CA LYS A 71 -14.91 -3.91 -1.84
C LYS A 71 -15.03 -2.65 -2.72
N ASN A 72 -13.91 -1.93 -2.88
CA ASN A 72 -13.82 -0.70 -3.66
C ASN A 72 -12.98 -0.87 -4.94
N LYS A 73 -12.99 0.17 -5.79
CA LYS A 73 -12.16 0.22 -6.99
C LYS A 73 -10.76 0.70 -6.63
N LEU A 74 -9.75 0.03 -7.17
CA LEU A 74 -8.35 0.39 -6.96
C LEU A 74 -8.03 1.78 -7.51
N ALA A 75 -7.73 2.73 -6.62
CA ALA A 75 -7.27 4.07 -6.99
C ALA A 75 -5.96 4.05 -7.81
N THR A 76 -5.17 2.97 -7.70
CA THR A 76 -3.91 2.76 -8.44
C THR A 76 -4.08 2.84 -9.95
N PHE A 77 -5.24 2.50 -10.50
CA PHE A 77 -5.48 2.64 -11.95
C PHE A 77 -5.67 4.10 -12.40
N GLN A 78 -6.04 4.99 -11.48
CA GLN A 78 -6.25 6.42 -11.78
C GLN A 78 -5.03 7.28 -11.38
N TYR A 79 -4.35 6.89 -10.29
CA TYR A 79 -3.23 7.62 -9.70
C TYR A 79 -2.10 6.67 -9.26
N PRO A 80 -1.42 5.97 -10.19
CA PRO A 80 -0.50 4.88 -9.85
C PRO A 80 0.64 5.32 -8.94
N LEU A 81 1.29 6.45 -9.26
CA LEU A 81 2.42 6.97 -8.46
C LEU A 81 1.98 7.47 -7.08
N TRP A 82 0.80 8.09 -6.99
CA TRP A 82 0.30 8.57 -5.71
C TRP A 82 -0.20 7.44 -4.82
N SER A 83 -0.81 6.39 -5.38
CA SER A 83 -1.16 5.18 -4.65
C SER A 83 0.09 4.53 -4.06
N LEU A 84 1.12 4.28 -4.88
CA LEU A 84 2.38 3.70 -4.41
C LEU A 84 3.06 4.55 -3.31
N ALA A 85 3.13 5.87 -3.51
CA ALA A 85 3.65 6.78 -2.50
C ALA A 85 2.81 6.78 -1.21
N SER A 86 1.50 6.61 -1.34
CA SER A 86 0.58 6.54 -0.19
C SER A 86 0.71 5.23 0.57
N ASP A 87 0.99 4.10 -0.09
CA ASP A 87 1.26 2.81 0.56
C ASP A 87 2.49 2.92 1.47
N PHE A 88 3.59 3.48 0.96
CA PHE A 88 4.78 3.75 1.79
C PHE A 88 4.49 4.76 2.91
N LYS A 89 3.74 5.83 2.62
CA LYS A 89 3.37 6.82 3.64
C LYS A 89 2.51 6.21 4.74
N LEU A 90 1.53 5.38 4.40
CA LEU A 90 0.70 4.65 5.36
C LEU A 90 1.56 3.69 6.19
N TYR A 91 2.45 2.94 5.55
CA TYR A 91 3.39 2.03 6.21
C TYR A 91 4.21 2.73 7.30
N PHE A 92 4.87 3.84 6.96
CA PHE A 92 5.66 4.61 7.93
C PHE A 92 4.78 5.30 8.98
N GLN A 93 3.56 5.71 8.64
CA GLN A 93 2.63 6.27 9.63
C GLN A 93 2.13 5.22 10.63
N ILE A 94 1.98 3.96 10.23
CA ILE A 94 1.67 2.87 11.15
C ILE A 94 2.84 2.64 12.12
N TRP A 95 4.08 2.56 11.61
CA TRP A 95 5.28 2.47 12.45
C TRP A 95 5.42 3.64 13.42
N ALA A 96 5.16 4.87 12.94
CA ALA A 96 5.19 6.08 13.75
C ALA A 96 3.96 6.23 14.67
N SER A 97 3.06 5.24 14.73
CA SER A 97 1.80 5.26 15.51
C SER A 97 0.87 6.44 15.15
N LYS A 98 1.05 7.06 13.98
CA LYS A 98 0.20 8.13 13.43
C LYS A 98 -1.06 7.60 12.77
N GLN A 99 -1.06 6.34 12.35
CA GLN A 99 -2.23 5.61 11.87
C GLN A 99 -2.41 4.35 12.70
N LYS A 100 -3.66 4.03 13.04
CA LYS A 100 -3.97 2.88 13.90
C LYS A 100 -4.33 1.65 13.06
N LEU A 101 -3.76 0.52 13.44
CA LEU A 101 -4.32 -0.80 13.16
C LEU A 101 -5.18 -1.15 14.36
N LYS A 102 -6.49 -0.90 14.30
CA LYS A 102 -7.41 -1.32 15.37
C LYS A 102 -7.63 -2.83 15.28
N VAL A 103 -6.80 -3.61 15.96
CA VAL A 103 -7.12 -5.02 16.23
C VAL A 103 -8.34 -5.01 17.13
N LYS A 104 -9.43 -5.57 16.64
CA LYS A 104 -10.71 -5.63 17.36
C LYS A 104 -10.68 -6.78 18.36
#